data_AF-A0A661LPM2-F1
#
_entry.id   AF-A0A661LPM2-F1
#
_cell.length_a   1.000
_cell.length_b   1.000
_cell.length_c   1.000
_cell.angle_alpha   90.00
_cell.angle_beta   90.00
_cell.angle_gamma   90.00
#
_symmetry.space_group_name_H-M   'P 1'
#
loop_
_entity.id
_entity.type
_entity.pdbx_description
1 polymer ?
#
loop_
_entity_poly.entity_id
_entity_poly.type
_entity_poly.pdbx_seq_one_letter_code
_entity_poly.pdbx_strand_id
1 'polypeptide(L)'
;MRLKSPVRDLKSAMELSKLKAIRENANVASTFDTGTNSYTVFVDNGVSAGVANDWTPNGSEEVLRTVTMPSDVTMYDSNFSGAPQCRFNSRGLPDGMFGHVYMRNTNDNFRRITLSTVGHVQSRSGYHYFCDWKHSDAGRGMEGV
;
A
#
# COMPACT_ATOMS: atom_id res chain seq x y z
N MET A 1 -15.97 13.01 -9.21
CA MET A 1 -14.51 12.79 -9.03
C MET A 1 -14.28 11.42 -8.42
N ARG A 2 -13.28 10.66 -8.88
CA ARG A 2 -13.26 9.18 -8.79
C ARG A 2 -12.09 8.65 -7.94
N LEU A 3 -12.16 8.78 -6.62
CA LEU A 3 -11.15 8.20 -5.71
C LEU A 3 -11.14 6.65 -5.71
N LYS A 4 -12.25 6.01 -6.09
CA LYS A 4 -12.38 4.56 -6.06
C LYS A 4 -11.44 3.86 -7.05
N SER A 5 -11.21 4.41 -8.24
CA SER A 5 -10.39 3.74 -9.26
C SER A 5 -8.93 3.70 -8.84
N PRO A 6 -8.26 4.83 -8.50
CA PRO A 6 -6.84 4.79 -8.14
C PRO A 6 -6.57 3.92 -6.90
N VAL A 7 -7.48 3.92 -5.93
CA VAL A 7 -7.39 3.03 -4.76
C VAL A 7 -7.51 1.56 -5.13
N ARG A 8 -8.42 1.20 -6.05
CA ARG A 8 -8.54 -0.17 -6.54
C ARG A 8 -7.30 -0.56 -7.32
N ASP A 9 -6.80 0.32 -8.17
CA ASP A 9 -5.65 0.05 -9.03
C ASP A 9 -4.37 -0.12 -8.21
N LEU A 10 -4.20 0.66 -7.13
CA LEU A 10 -3.12 0.45 -6.16
C LEU A 10 -3.29 -0.85 -5.38
N LYS A 11 -4.51 -1.18 -4.90
CA LYS A 11 -4.77 -2.47 -4.25
C LYS A 11 -4.38 -3.63 -5.17
N SER A 12 -4.79 -3.59 -6.43
CA SER A 12 -4.45 -4.62 -7.42
C SER A 12 -2.95 -4.68 -7.71
N ALA A 13 -2.22 -3.55 -7.67
CA ALA A 13 -0.77 -3.55 -7.81
C ALA A 13 -0.07 -4.24 -6.62
N MET A 14 -0.55 -4.02 -5.39
CA MET A 14 -0.03 -4.73 -4.22
C MET A 14 -0.37 -6.23 -4.26
N GLU A 15 -1.58 -6.61 -4.69
CA GLU A 15 -1.93 -8.02 -4.89
C GLU A 15 -1.07 -8.69 -5.99
N LEU A 16 -0.80 -7.97 -7.09
CA LEU A 16 0.11 -8.41 -8.14
C LEU A 16 1.53 -8.62 -7.59
N SER A 17 2.02 -7.68 -6.76
CA SER A 17 3.36 -7.79 -6.17
C SER A 17 3.51 -9.06 -5.34
N LYS A 18 2.50 -9.41 -4.54
CA LYS A 18 2.44 -10.65 -3.77
C LYS A 18 2.47 -11.90 -4.67
N LEU A 19 1.65 -11.92 -5.72
CA LEU A 19 1.59 -13.05 -6.65
C LEU A 19 2.91 -13.22 -7.41
N LYS A 20 3.53 -12.11 -7.84
CA LYS A 20 4.82 -12.12 -8.52
C LYS A 20 5.94 -12.63 -7.60
N ALA A 21 5.96 -12.22 -6.33
CA ALA A 21 6.94 -12.69 -5.36
C ALA A 21 6.91 -14.22 -5.19
N ILE A 22 5.70 -14.78 -5.08
CA ILE A 22 5.49 -16.23 -5.01
C ILE A 22 5.93 -16.91 -6.30
N ARG A 23 5.52 -16.38 -7.46
CA ARG A 23 5.80 -16.98 -8.77
C ARG A 23 7.29 -17.04 -9.07
N GLU A 24 8.02 -15.95 -8.84
CA GLU A 24 9.44 -15.84 -9.18
C GLU A 24 10.35 -16.34 -8.05
N ASN A 25 9.79 -16.77 -6.91
CA ASN A 25 10.53 -17.12 -5.70
C ASN A 25 11.54 -16.01 -5.31
N ALA A 26 11.11 -14.75 -5.45
CA ALA A 26 11.95 -13.57 -5.28
C ALA A 26 11.22 -12.51 -4.45
N ASN A 27 11.97 -11.56 -3.92
CA ASN A 27 11.39 -10.44 -3.21
C ASN A 27 10.83 -9.42 -4.22
N VAL A 28 9.65 -8.89 -3.93
CA VAL A 28 9.00 -7.86 -4.77
C VAL A 28 8.63 -6.68 -3.90
N ALA A 29 9.23 -5.54 -4.19
CA ALA A 29 9.07 -4.31 -3.44
C ALA A 29 7.96 -3.43 -4.05
N SER A 30 7.30 -2.69 -3.17
CA SER A 30 6.39 -1.59 -3.49
C SER A 30 6.85 -0.36 -2.74
N THR A 31 7.27 0.68 -3.45
CA THR A 31 7.69 1.96 -2.89
C THR A 31 6.65 3.04 -3.19
N PHE A 32 6.48 3.95 -2.25
CA PHE A 32 5.47 5.01 -2.28
C PHE A 32 6.15 6.37 -2.13
N ASP A 33 5.87 7.30 -3.03
CA ASP A 33 6.38 8.66 -2.98
C ASP A 33 5.20 9.64 -2.91
N THR A 34 4.95 10.17 -1.71
CA THR A 34 3.90 11.17 -1.47
C THR A 34 4.28 12.55 -2.02
N GLY A 35 5.56 12.83 -2.24
CA GLY A 35 6.06 14.08 -2.82
C GLY A 35 5.80 14.17 -4.32
N THR A 36 6.05 13.08 -5.05
CA THR A 36 5.71 12.97 -6.49
C THR A 36 4.32 12.38 -6.74
N ASN A 37 3.61 12.00 -5.68
CA ASN A 37 2.27 11.41 -5.72
C ASN A 37 2.23 10.15 -6.60
N SER A 38 3.23 9.28 -6.43
CA SER A 38 3.44 8.10 -7.27
C SER A 38 3.78 6.86 -6.46
N TYR A 39 3.71 5.69 -7.10
CA TYR A 39 4.22 4.44 -6.55
C TYR A 39 4.86 3.58 -7.63
N THR A 40 5.80 2.74 -7.20
CA THR A 40 6.52 1.80 -8.06
C THR A 40 6.50 0.41 -7.45
N VAL A 41 6.26 -0.61 -8.28
CA VAL A 41 6.33 -2.02 -7.92
C VAL A 41 7.34 -2.72 -8.82
N PHE A 42 8.29 -3.44 -8.24
CA PHE A 42 9.38 -4.08 -8.98
C PHE A 42 9.91 -5.32 -8.24
N VAL A 43 10.56 -6.21 -9.00
CA VAL A 43 11.26 -7.38 -8.45
C VAL A 43 12.61 -6.93 -7.92
N ASP A 44 12.83 -7.08 -6.62
CA ASP A 44 14.00 -6.65 -5.85
C ASP A 44 14.92 -7.86 -5.63
N ASN A 45 15.61 -8.28 -6.69
CA ASN A 45 16.38 -9.53 -6.75
C ASN A 45 17.85 -9.32 -7.11
N GLY A 46 18.31 -8.08 -7.34
CA GLY A 46 19.69 -7.75 -7.63
C GLY A 46 20.21 -8.29 -8.96
N VAL A 47 19.32 -8.50 -9.95
CA VAL A 47 19.73 -9.03 -11.25
C VAL A 47 20.60 -8.04 -12.02
N SER A 48 21.65 -8.55 -12.69
CA SER A 48 22.50 -7.81 -13.64
C SER A 48 22.98 -6.45 -13.14
N ALA A 49 23.94 -6.48 -12.21
CA ALA A 49 24.54 -5.29 -11.55
C ALA A 49 23.59 -4.50 -10.62
N GLY A 50 22.38 -5.01 -10.37
CA GLY A 50 21.53 -4.51 -9.30
C GLY A 50 21.96 -5.01 -7.91
N VAL A 51 21.39 -4.42 -6.86
CA VAL A 51 21.63 -4.83 -5.47
C VAL A 51 20.35 -5.38 -4.88
N ALA A 52 20.31 -6.69 -4.62
CA ALA A 52 19.14 -7.31 -4.04
C ALA A 52 18.86 -6.72 -2.65
N ASN A 53 17.58 -6.50 -2.35
CA ASN A 53 17.07 -6.04 -1.06
C ASN A 53 17.36 -4.58 -0.72
N ASP A 54 17.60 -3.73 -1.71
CA ASP A 54 17.99 -2.33 -1.50
C ASP A 54 16.85 -1.33 -1.70
N TRP A 55 15.64 -1.81 -2.01
CA TRP A 55 14.44 -1.00 -2.20
C TRP A 55 14.50 -0.03 -3.38
N THR A 56 15.42 -0.23 -4.31
CA THR A 56 15.62 0.64 -5.47
C THR A 56 15.58 -0.20 -6.75
N PRO A 57 14.69 0.10 -7.72
CA PRO A 57 14.70 -0.61 -9.00
C PRO A 57 15.97 -0.24 -9.78
N ASN A 58 16.99 -1.09 -9.73
CA ASN A 58 18.28 -0.83 -10.36
C ASN A 58 18.81 -2.03 -11.14
N GLY A 59 19.95 -1.82 -11.82
CA GLY A 59 20.46 -2.81 -12.76
C GLY A 59 19.43 -3.14 -13.85
N SER A 60 19.06 -4.42 -13.94
CA SER A 60 18.01 -4.91 -14.85
C SER A 60 16.80 -5.50 -14.13
N GLU A 61 16.53 -5.04 -12.91
CA GLU A 61 15.36 -5.46 -12.13
C GLU A 61 14.03 -5.15 -12.86
N GLU A 62 13.10 -6.10 -12.78
CA GLU A 62 11.82 -6.01 -13.50
C GLU A 62 10.87 -5.04 -12.79
N VAL A 63 10.62 -3.87 -13.40
CA VAL A 63 9.57 -2.95 -12.96
C VAL A 63 8.21 -3.45 -13.46
N LEU A 64 7.34 -3.86 -12.55
CA LEU A 64 6.00 -4.36 -12.86
C LEU A 64 5.02 -3.22 -13.15
N ARG A 65 5.17 -2.11 -12.41
CA ARG A 65 4.27 -0.97 -12.50
C ARG A 65 4.89 0.28 -11.91
N THR A 66 4.75 1.39 -12.62
CA THR A 66 4.96 2.74 -12.09
C THR A 66 3.72 3.57 -12.41
N VAL A 67 3.13 4.20 -11.40
CA VAL A 67 1.90 4.99 -11.58
C VAL A 67 2.01 6.28 -10.79
N THR A 68 1.83 7.39 -11.48
CA THR A 68 1.53 8.69 -10.88
C THR A 68 0.02 8.81 -10.72
N MET A 69 -0.43 9.23 -9.53
CA MET A 69 -1.85 9.43 -9.26
C MET A 69 -2.41 10.55 -10.15
N PRO A 70 -3.70 10.47 -10.55
CA PRO A 70 -4.37 11.56 -11.23
C PRO A 70 -4.33 12.87 -10.42
N SER A 71 -4.42 14.01 -11.10
CA SER A 71 -4.34 15.33 -10.45
C SER A 71 -5.46 15.61 -9.43
N ASP A 72 -6.59 14.89 -9.50
CA ASP A 72 -7.69 15.00 -8.54
C ASP A 72 -7.55 14.06 -7.33
N VAL A 73 -6.44 13.31 -7.22
CA VAL A 73 -6.15 12.37 -6.13
C VAL A 73 -4.76 12.63 -5.55
N THR A 74 -4.66 12.71 -4.23
CA THR A 74 -3.39 12.89 -3.51
C THR A 74 -3.16 11.72 -2.58
N MET A 75 -2.02 11.05 -2.73
CA MET A 75 -1.41 10.19 -1.73
C MET A 75 -0.67 11.09 -0.73
N TYR A 76 -1.22 11.23 0.48
CA TYR A 76 -0.73 12.22 1.44
C TYR A 76 0.02 11.62 2.62
N ASP A 77 -0.08 10.30 2.83
CA ASP A 77 0.68 9.59 3.85
C ASP A 77 0.84 8.11 3.46
N SER A 78 2.01 7.55 3.73
CA SER A 78 2.36 6.16 3.50
C SER A 78 3.35 5.70 4.55
N ASN A 79 3.02 4.65 5.28
CA ASN A 79 3.88 4.11 6.32
C ASN A 79 3.69 2.61 6.46
N PHE A 80 4.79 1.87 6.34
CA PHE A 80 4.89 0.44 6.56
C PHE A 80 6.06 0.20 7.50
N SER A 81 5.76 0.15 8.80
CA SER A 81 6.77 -0.03 9.86
C SER A 81 7.89 1.03 9.84
N GLY A 82 7.53 2.30 9.59
CA GLY A 82 8.46 3.44 9.65
C GLY A 82 9.03 3.90 8.31
N ALA A 83 8.74 3.20 7.21
CA ALA A 83 9.17 3.59 5.87
C ALA A 83 8.00 3.58 4.87
N PRO A 84 8.00 4.41 3.81
CA PRO A 84 6.95 4.43 2.80
C PRO A 84 7.16 3.33 1.76
N GLN A 85 7.45 2.11 2.20
CA GLN A 85 7.75 0.98 1.33
C GLN A 85 7.42 -0.35 2.01
N CYS A 86 6.96 -1.33 1.25
CA CYS A 86 6.72 -2.69 1.73
C CYS A 86 7.16 -3.71 0.69
N ARG A 87 7.49 -4.93 1.13
CA ARG A 87 7.96 -5.96 0.20
C ARG A 87 7.39 -7.31 0.58
N PHE A 88 7.00 -8.07 -0.44
CA PHE A 88 6.59 -9.46 -0.27
C PHE A 88 7.76 -10.39 -0.56
N ASN A 89 7.93 -11.40 0.28
CA ASN A 89 8.88 -12.48 0.04
C ASN A 89 8.28 -13.60 -0.81
N SER A 90 9.08 -14.63 -1.11
CA SER A 90 8.67 -15.78 -1.91
C SER A 90 7.53 -16.63 -1.32
N ARG A 91 7.12 -16.38 -0.08
CA ARG A 91 5.96 -17.00 0.57
C ARG A 91 4.71 -16.11 0.52
N GLY A 92 4.80 -14.95 -0.12
CA GLY A 92 3.74 -13.94 -0.15
C GLY A 92 3.50 -13.26 1.19
N LEU A 93 4.48 -13.31 2.09
CA LEU A 93 4.44 -12.63 3.37
C LEU A 93 5.16 -11.28 3.26
N PRO A 94 4.60 -10.20 3.84
CA PRO A 94 5.27 -8.93 3.91
C PRO A 94 6.42 -8.97 4.92
N ASP A 95 7.44 -8.15 4.71
CA ASP A 95 8.59 -8.03 5.62
C ASP A 95 8.35 -7.07 6.80
N GLY A 96 7.26 -6.31 6.79
CA GLY A 96 6.79 -5.47 7.90
C GLY A 96 5.57 -6.06 8.63
N MET A 97 5.28 -5.55 9.83
CA MET A 97 4.14 -6.03 10.62
C MET A 97 2.81 -5.51 10.06
N PHE A 98 2.72 -4.23 9.78
CA PHE A 98 1.53 -3.58 9.25
C PHE A 98 1.91 -2.27 8.58
N GLY A 99 1.01 -1.76 7.75
CA GLY A 99 1.17 -0.44 7.17
C GLY A 99 -0.04 0.02 6.41
N HIS A 100 0.05 1.27 5.95
CA HIS A 100 -1.02 1.94 5.24
C HIS A 100 -0.52 2.86 4.15
N VAL A 101 -1.42 3.12 3.20
CA VAL A 101 -1.36 4.25 2.29
C VAL A 101 -2.68 4.99 2.42
N TYR A 102 -2.60 6.29 2.65
CA TYR A 102 -3.76 7.17 2.67
C TYR A 102 -3.83 8.01 1.39
N MET A 103 -5.02 8.02 0.80
CA MET A 103 -5.34 8.82 -0.37
C MET A 103 -6.59 9.67 -0.11
N ARG A 104 -6.59 10.86 -0.68
CA ARG A 104 -7.74 11.76 -0.72
C ARG A 104 -8.02 12.26 -2.12
N ASN A 105 -9.24 12.71 -2.39
CA ASN A 105 -9.53 13.51 -3.58
C ASN A 105 -9.80 14.97 -3.21
N THR A 106 -9.97 15.82 -4.22
CA THR A 106 -10.30 17.25 -4.07
C THR A 106 -11.66 17.53 -3.42
N ASN A 107 -12.49 16.51 -3.21
CA ASN A 107 -13.77 16.59 -2.50
C ASN A 107 -13.67 16.07 -1.05
N ASP A 108 -12.46 15.99 -0.49
CA ASP A 108 -12.17 15.47 0.85
C ASP A 108 -12.77 14.09 1.15
N ASN A 109 -12.87 13.24 0.13
CA ASN A 109 -13.13 11.83 0.37
C ASN A 109 -11.80 11.16 0.72
N PHE A 110 -11.79 10.34 1.76
CA PHE A 110 -10.58 9.63 2.18
C PHE A 110 -10.73 8.13 1.98
N ARG A 111 -9.63 7.51 1.57
CA ARG A 111 -9.48 6.05 1.49
C ARG A 111 -8.14 5.64 2.05
N ARG A 112 -8.15 4.51 2.75
CA ARG A 112 -6.94 3.85 3.24
C ARG A 112 -6.80 2.51 2.55
N ILE A 113 -5.58 2.18 2.13
CA ILE A 113 -5.17 0.80 1.92
C ILE A 113 -4.36 0.36 3.13
N THR A 114 -4.66 -0.82 3.67
CA THR A 114 -3.89 -1.43 4.76
C THR A 114 -3.33 -2.78 4.35
N LEU A 115 -2.14 -3.07 4.86
CA LEU A 115 -1.50 -4.38 4.75
C LEU A 115 -1.40 -5.00 6.14
N SER A 116 -1.82 -6.26 6.26
CA SER A 116 -1.62 -7.06 7.48
C SER A 116 -0.32 -7.87 7.44
N THR A 117 0.11 -8.36 8.61
CA THR A 117 1.26 -9.27 8.78
C THR A 117 1.21 -10.52 7.90
N VAL A 118 0.01 -10.98 7.54
CA VAL A 118 -0.21 -12.18 6.71
C VAL A 118 -0.32 -11.86 5.21
N GLY A 119 -0.03 -10.61 4.83
CA GLY A 119 -0.06 -10.17 3.45
C GLY A 119 -1.47 -10.01 2.87
N HIS A 120 -2.44 -9.66 3.70
CA HIS A 120 -3.78 -9.30 3.25
C HIS A 120 -3.86 -7.80 2.96
N VAL A 121 -4.19 -7.45 1.72
CA VAL A 121 -4.37 -6.06 1.29
C VAL A 121 -5.85 -5.70 1.34
N GLN A 122 -6.21 -4.70 2.15
CA GLN A 122 -7.59 -4.23 2.30
C GLN A 122 -7.72 -2.77 1.94
N SER A 123 -8.79 -2.40 1.22
CA SER A 123 -9.20 -1.01 1.09
C SER A 123 -10.35 -0.71 2.04
N ARG A 124 -10.27 0.41 2.74
CA ARG A 124 -11.34 0.91 3.62
C ARG A 124 -11.69 2.34 3.21
N SER A 125 -12.98 2.62 3.15
CA SER A 125 -13.46 4.00 3.11
C SER A 125 -13.52 4.49 4.55
N GLY A 126 -13.09 5.71 4.81
CA GLY A 126 -13.14 6.30 6.15
C GLY A 126 -13.06 7.81 6.08
N TYR A 127 -13.29 8.47 7.20
CA TYR A 127 -13.02 9.89 7.38
C TYR A 127 -11.65 10.04 8.05
N HIS A 128 -10.84 11.00 7.62
CA HIS A 128 -9.58 11.31 8.28
C HIS A 128 -9.88 12.11 9.54
N TYR A 129 -10.12 11.43 10.65
CA TYR A 129 -9.97 12.03 11.96
C TYR A 129 -8.69 11.45 12.56
N PHE A 130 -7.73 12.33 12.89
CA PHE A 130 -6.54 11.99 13.66
C PHE A 130 -6.86 11.44 15.08
N CYS A 131 -8.13 11.21 15.40
CA CYS A 131 -8.58 10.74 16.70
C CYS A 131 -9.94 10.01 16.58
N ASP A 132 -9.97 8.78 16.06
CA ASP A 132 -11.14 7.90 16.27
C ASP A 132 -10.77 6.40 16.25
N TRP A 133 -9.84 6.03 17.14
CA TRP A 133 -9.61 4.63 17.54
C TRP A 133 -9.91 4.42 19.03
N LYS A 134 -10.96 5.09 19.52
CA LYS A 134 -11.57 4.86 20.84
C LYS A 134 -13.02 5.34 20.72
N HIS A 135 -13.94 4.52 20.22
CA HIS A 135 -15.38 4.50 20.57
C HIS A 135 -16.12 3.44 19.72
N SER A 136 -15.74 2.16 19.83
CA SER A 136 -16.63 1.07 19.39
C SER A 136 -17.05 0.11 20.49
N ASP A 137 -16.66 0.31 21.76
CA ASP A 137 -17.04 -0.58 22.87
C ASP A 137 -17.75 0.12 24.03
N ALA A 138 -18.48 1.21 23.77
CA ALA A 138 -19.38 1.81 24.78
C ALA A 138 -20.66 2.30 24.11
N GLY A 139 -21.62 1.40 23.87
CA GLY A 139 -22.91 1.80 23.31
C GLY A 139 -23.79 0.70 22.74
N ARG A 140 -23.85 -0.48 23.39
CA ARG A 140 -24.99 -1.40 23.21
C ARG A 140 -25.44 -1.89 24.58
N GLY A 141 -26.43 -1.21 25.12
CA GLY A 141 -27.13 -1.61 26.32
C GLY A 141 -28.41 -0.80 26.49
N MET A 142 -29.52 -1.45 26.17
CA MET A 142 -30.90 -1.17 26.57
C MET A 142 -31.70 -0.14 25.75
N GLU A 143 -32.48 -0.70 24.82
CA GLU A 143 -33.79 -0.19 24.41
C GLU A 143 -34.80 -0.29 25.56
N GLY A 144 -35.78 0.61 25.59
CA GLY A 144 -37.18 0.24 25.82
C GLY A 144 -37.73 0.17 27.25
N VAL A 145 -38.78 0.98 27.44
CA VAL A 145 -39.77 1.08 28.56
C VAL A 145 -39.38 2.00 29.71
#